data_AF-A0A6A7SL59-F1
#
_entry.id   AF-A0A6A7SL59-F1
#
_cell.length_a   1.000
_cell.length_b   1.000
_cell.length_c   1.000
_cell.angle_alpha   90.00
_cell.angle_beta   90.00
_cell.angle_gamma   90.00
#
_symmetry.space_group_name_H-M   'P 1'
#
loop_
_entity.id
_entity.type
_entity.pdbx_description
1 polymer ?
#
loop_
_entity_poly.entity_id
_entity_poly.type
_entity_poly.pdbx_seq_one_letter_code
_entity_poly.pdbx_strand_id
1 'polypeptide(L)'
;MVINTAFFRELGGFDPSLETGEDYELCARARRQGATVINDIALRVVHKGFPRGLAAFIRREAWHGRGDFRSWHALIHSRVAVLTVVFLVAHLAGLAALLAGWTGGALAAMAVVAAVLVASSIRKYAGQPLRVLAVNALVFYCYYLGRGLAAMRRLDPRGARHARLAQGVRG
;
A
#
# COMPACT_ATOMS: atom_id res chain seq x y z
N MET A 1 -6.44 -13.63 -12.54
CA MET A 1 -7.84 -13.65 -12.09
C MET A 1 -8.68 -14.27 -13.18
N VAL A 2 -9.58 -15.18 -12.83
CA VAL A 2 -10.59 -15.75 -13.75
C VAL A 2 -11.95 -15.47 -13.13
N ILE A 3 -12.89 -15.01 -13.94
CA ILE A 3 -14.25 -14.65 -13.51
C ILE A 3 -15.21 -15.00 -14.64
N ASN A 4 -16.43 -15.41 -14.29
CA ASN A 4 -17.49 -15.62 -15.27
C ASN A 4 -17.80 -14.29 -15.98
N THR A 5 -17.89 -14.31 -17.32
CA THR A 5 -18.09 -13.11 -18.13
C THR A 5 -19.42 -12.40 -17.85
N ALA A 6 -20.50 -13.15 -17.61
CA ALA A 6 -21.80 -12.56 -17.29
C ALA A 6 -21.74 -11.86 -15.92
N PHE A 7 -21.16 -12.52 -14.92
CA PHE A 7 -20.99 -11.94 -13.59
C PHE A 7 -20.04 -10.73 -13.59
N PHE A 8 -18.98 -10.75 -14.40
CA PHE A 8 -18.10 -9.58 -14.58
C PHE A 8 -18.86 -8.37 -15.15
N ARG A 9 -19.74 -8.61 -16.12
CA ARG A 9 -20.60 -7.56 -16.70
C ARG A 9 -21.65 -7.08 -15.72
N GLU A 10 -22.23 -7.97 -14.92
CA GLU A 10 -23.18 -7.64 -13.85
C GLU A 10 -22.54 -6.74 -12.79
N LEU A 11 -21.27 -6.99 -12.45
CA LEU A 11 -20.49 -6.11 -11.57
C LEU A 11 -20.17 -4.74 -12.19
N GLY A 12 -20.44 -4.53 -13.48
CA GLY A 12 -20.08 -3.32 -14.23
C GLY A 12 -18.60 -3.25 -14.65
N GLY A 13 -17.89 -4.38 -14.60
CA GLY A 13 -16.48 -4.48 -14.98
C GLY A 13 -15.52 -3.70 -14.07
N PHE A 14 -14.30 -3.45 -14.57
CA PHE A 14 -13.31 -2.62 -13.87
C PHE A 14 -13.73 -1.15 -13.87
N ASP A 15 -13.56 -0.48 -12.74
CA ASP A 15 -13.77 0.97 -12.65
C ASP A 15 -12.62 1.70 -13.35
N PRO A 16 -12.86 2.40 -14.48
CA PRO A 16 -11.82 3.08 -15.24
C PRO A 16 -11.24 4.30 -14.50
N SER A 17 -11.88 4.76 -13.42
CA SER A 17 -11.34 5.83 -12.59
C SER A 17 -10.18 5.34 -11.71
N LEU A 18 -10.04 4.04 -11.49
CA LEU A 18 -8.97 3.43 -10.68
C LEU A 18 -7.69 3.28 -11.50
N GLU A 19 -6.63 3.93 -11.03
CA GLU A 19 -5.28 3.81 -11.61
C GLU A 19 -4.55 2.56 -11.07
N THR A 20 -4.98 2.08 -9.90
CA THR A 20 -4.40 0.93 -9.19
C THR A 20 -5.44 0.24 -8.32
N GLY A 21 -5.34 -1.08 -8.17
CA GLY A 21 -6.15 -1.85 -7.23
C GLY A 21 -7.56 -2.13 -7.76
N GLU A 22 -7.74 -2.05 -9.07
CA GLU A 22 -8.97 -2.37 -9.79
C GLU A 22 -9.38 -3.83 -9.58
N ASP A 23 -8.40 -4.73 -9.47
CA ASP A 23 -8.61 -6.15 -9.17
C ASP A 23 -9.12 -6.37 -7.74
N TYR A 24 -8.52 -5.70 -6.77
CA TYR A 24 -8.95 -5.73 -5.37
C TYR A 24 -10.36 -5.16 -5.20
N GLU A 25 -10.64 -4.00 -5.82
CA GLU A 25 -11.94 -3.34 -5.75
C GLU A 25 -13.04 -4.23 -6.37
N LEU A 26 -12.77 -4.81 -7.55
CA LEU A 26 -13.70 -5.75 -8.20
C LEU A 26 -13.96 -6.97 -7.32
N CYS A 27 -12.92 -7.57 -6.71
CA CYS A 27 -13.08 -8.68 -5.75
C CYS A 27 -13.91 -8.26 -4.52
N ALA A 28 -13.75 -7.03 -4.03
CA ALA A 28 -14.53 -6.52 -2.90
C ALA A 28 -16.00 -6.29 -3.29
N ARG A 29 -16.30 -5.79 -4.49
CA ARG A 29 -17.68 -5.74 -5.03
C ARG A 29 -18.28 -7.13 -5.18
N ALA A 30 -17.54 -8.07 -5.77
CA ALA A 30 -17.98 -9.45 -5.94
C ALA A 30 -18.36 -10.10 -4.60
N ARG A 31 -17.52 -9.96 -3.57
CA ARG A 31 -17.82 -10.47 -2.22
C ARG A 31 -19.08 -9.85 -1.61
N ARG A 32 -19.31 -8.55 -1.83
CA ARG A 32 -20.54 -7.86 -1.37
C ARG A 32 -21.80 -8.40 -2.05
N GLN A 33 -21.68 -8.97 -3.24
CA GLN A 33 -22.76 -9.67 -3.95
C GLN A 33 -22.81 -11.18 -3.65
N GLY A 34 -22.10 -11.66 -2.62
CA GLY A 34 -22.13 -13.06 -2.19
C GLY A 34 -21.18 -13.99 -2.94
N ALA A 35 -20.35 -13.48 -3.85
CA ALA A 35 -19.38 -14.30 -4.55
C ALA A 35 -18.23 -14.73 -3.63
N THR A 36 -17.76 -15.97 -3.81
CA THR A 36 -16.58 -16.48 -3.12
C THR A 36 -15.33 -16.20 -3.95
N VAL A 37 -14.34 -15.53 -3.34
CA VAL A 37 -13.03 -15.30 -3.98
C VAL A 37 -12.05 -16.35 -3.47
N ILE A 38 -11.64 -17.25 -4.38
CA ILE A 38 -10.76 -18.39 -4.10
C ILE A 38 -9.33 -18.03 -4.54
N ASN A 39 -8.36 -18.28 -3.66
CA ASN A 39 -6.93 -18.20 -4.00
C ASN A 39 -6.43 -19.59 -4.40
N ASP A 40 -6.54 -19.92 -5.68
CA ASP A 40 -6.14 -21.22 -6.21
C ASP A 40 -4.66 -21.23 -6.59
N ILE A 41 -3.85 -21.99 -5.84
CA ILE A 41 -2.41 -22.15 -6.07
C ILE A 41 -2.09 -22.98 -7.33
N ALA A 42 -3.05 -23.76 -7.84
CA ALA A 42 -2.88 -24.52 -9.08
C ALA A 42 -2.96 -23.64 -10.33
N LEU A 43 -3.52 -22.44 -10.21
CA LEU A 43 -3.59 -21.47 -11.30
C LEU A 43 -2.18 -20.96 -11.63
N ARG A 44 -1.58 -21.49 -12.70
CA ARG A 44 -0.24 -21.10 -13.14
C ARG A 44 -0.26 -19.69 -13.72
N VAL A 45 0.54 -18.80 -13.12
CA VAL A 45 0.75 -17.43 -13.61
C VAL A 45 2.19 -17.28 -14.04
N VAL A 46 2.42 -16.86 -15.28
CA VAL A 46 3.76 -16.51 -15.77
C VAL A 46 4.05 -15.06 -15.40
N HIS A 47 4.85 -14.85 -14.37
CA HIS A 47 5.32 -13.52 -14.02
C HIS A 47 6.49 -13.12 -14.93
N LYS A 48 6.35 -12.00 -15.66
CA LYS A 48 7.40 -11.44 -16.53
C LYS A 48 8.57 -10.77 -15.75
N GLY A 49 8.76 -11.16 -14.49
CA GLY A 49 9.80 -10.64 -13.60
C GLY A 49 9.25 -9.84 -12.42
N PHE A 50 10.11 -9.70 -11.42
CA PHE A 50 9.91 -8.87 -10.23
C PHE A 50 10.84 -7.64 -10.34
N PRO A 51 10.46 -6.46 -9.80
CA PRO A 51 11.36 -5.31 -9.76
C PRO A 51 12.73 -5.70 -9.22
N ARG A 52 13.77 -5.42 -10.00
CA ARG A 52 15.16 -5.68 -9.59
C ARG A 52 15.64 -4.55 -8.69
N GLY A 53 15.92 -4.88 -7.43
CA GLY A 53 16.50 -3.96 -6.45
C GLY A 53 15.50 -3.12 -5.66
N LEU A 54 16.01 -2.51 -4.59
CA LEU A 54 15.20 -1.82 -3.58
C LEU A 54 14.50 -0.57 -4.13
N ALA A 55 15.19 0.21 -4.96
CA ALA A 55 14.60 1.42 -5.55
C ALA A 55 13.42 1.10 -6.47
N ALA A 56 13.50 0.02 -7.25
CA ALA A 56 12.40 -0.43 -8.11
C ALA A 56 11.21 -0.93 -7.28
N PHE A 57 11.48 -1.63 -6.17
CA PHE A 57 10.46 -2.05 -5.22
C PHE A 57 9.75 -0.84 -4.57
N ILE A 58 10.50 0.14 -4.05
CA ILE A 58 9.94 1.35 -3.43
C ILE A 58 9.07 2.12 -4.43
N ARG A 59 9.52 2.29 -5.68
CA ARG A 59 8.72 2.97 -6.73
C ARG A 59 7.43 2.23 -7.03
N ARG A 60 7.46 0.90 -7.07
CA ARG A 60 6.27 0.06 -7.25
C ARG A 60 5.28 0.24 -6.10
N GLU A 61 5.75 0.24 -4.86
CA GLU A 61 4.88 0.47 -3.70
C GLU A 61 4.31 1.89 -3.66
N ALA A 62 5.07 2.88 -4.12
CA ALA A 62 4.58 4.25 -4.30
C ALA A 62 3.51 4.36 -5.40
N TRP A 63 3.57 3.52 -6.43
CA TRP A 63 2.50 3.41 -7.43
C TRP A 63 1.25 2.80 -6.79
N HIS A 64 1.38 1.65 -6.13
CA HIS A 64 0.26 0.95 -5.48
C HIS A 64 -0.41 1.73 -4.36
N GLY A 65 0.32 2.59 -3.65
CA GLY A 65 -0.25 3.41 -2.59
C GLY A 65 -1.17 4.53 -3.09
N ARG A 66 -1.18 4.86 -4.39
CA ARG A 66 -1.95 6.02 -4.87
C ARG A 66 -3.44 5.87 -4.62
N GLY A 67 -3.99 4.67 -4.85
CA GLY A 67 -5.41 4.38 -4.60
C GLY A 67 -5.80 4.60 -3.14
N ASP A 68 -4.93 4.20 -2.20
CA ASP A 68 -5.14 4.32 -0.76
C ASP A 68 -5.27 5.78 -0.30
N PHE A 69 -4.51 6.68 -0.92
CA PHE A 69 -4.48 8.10 -0.56
C PHE A 69 -5.42 8.96 -1.41
N ARG A 70 -6.46 8.41 -2.08
CA ARG A 70 -7.41 9.19 -2.92
C ARG A 70 -8.50 9.93 -2.15
N SER A 71 -8.86 9.47 -0.96
CA SER A 71 -9.84 10.14 -0.11
C SER A 71 -9.58 9.77 1.35
N TRP A 72 -10.10 10.56 2.28
CA TRP A 72 -10.06 10.23 3.71
C TRP A 72 -10.67 8.86 3.97
N HIS A 73 -11.80 8.55 3.32
CA HIS A 73 -12.44 7.24 3.38
C HIS A 73 -11.53 6.11 2.90
N ALA A 74 -10.86 6.26 1.75
CA ALA A 74 -9.94 5.23 1.23
C ALA A 74 -8.75 4.99 2.18
N LEU A 75 -8.24 6.06 2.81
CA LEU A 75 -7.13 5.99 3.75
C LEU A 75 -7.52 5.20 5.00
N ILE A 76 -8.62 5.57 5.67
CA ILE A 76 -9.00 4.94 6.94
C ILE A 76 -9.45 3.49 6.78
N HIS A 77 -10.00 3.13 5.60
CA HIS A 77 -10.39 1.75 5.30
C HIS A 77 -9.24 0.88 4.80
N SER A 78 -8.08 1.48 4.47
CA SER A 78 -6.87 0.75 4.08
C SER A 78 -5.95 0.57 5.29
N ARG A 79 -5.90 -0.67 5.82
CA ARG A 79 -5.00 -1.02 6.94
C ARG A 79 -3.54 -0.68 6.64
N VAL A 80 -3.13 -0.84 5.38
CA VAL A 80 -1.77 -0.49 4.92
C VAL A 80 -1.55 1.02 4.98
N ALA A 81 -2.52 1.82 4.55
CA ALA A 81 -2.42 3.27 4.57
C ALA A 81 -2.36 3.81 6.01
N VAL A 82 -3.23 3.30 6.89
CA VAL A 82 -3.20 3.66 8.32
C VAL A 82 -1.85 3.33 8.95
N LEU A 83 -1.32 2.12 8.74
CA LEU A 83 0.00 1.75 9.26
C LEU A 83 1.14 2.59 8.65
N THR A 84 1.00 3.00 7.38
CA THR A 84 1.93 3.93 6.73
C THR A 84 1.90 5.30 7.42
N VAL A 85 0.72 5.83 7.73
CA VAL A 85 0.58 7.11 8.45
C VAL A 85 1.18 7.01 9.85
N VAL A 86 0.89 5.94 10.61
CA VAL A 86 1.50 5.70 11.93
C VAL A 86 3.03 5.65 11.84
N PHE A 87 3.56 4.92 10.84
CA PHE A 87 4.99 4.84 10.58
C PHE A 87 5.62 6.22 10.32
N LEU A 88 4.99 7.06 9.47
CA LEU A 88 5.50 8.39 9.14
C LEU A 88 5.41 9.36 10.33
N VAL A 89 4.27 9.38 11.03
CA VAL A 89 4.07 10.23 12.22
C VAL A 89 5.06 9.84 13.31
N ALA A 90 5.33 8.55 13.53
CA ALA A 90 6.33 8.11 14.49
C ALA A 90 7.74 8.60 14.12
N HIS A 91 8.13 8.59 12.84
CA HIS A 91 9.42 9.16 12.43
C HIS A 91 9.50 10.67 12.69
N LEU A 92 8.43 11.42 12.35
CA LEU A 92 8.38 12.87 12.57
C LEU A 92 8.40 13.22 14.07
N ALA A 93 7.64 12.49 14.88
CA ALA A 93 7.64 12.65 16.34
C ALA A 93 9.00 12.32 16.95
N GLY A 94 9.65 11.25 16.48
CA GLY A 94 11.00 10.88 16.91
C GLY A 94 12.03 11.97 16.57
N LEU A 95 11.99 12.51 15.35
CA LEU A 95 12.85 13.63 14.95
C LEU A 95 12.59 14.88 15.81
N ALA A 96 11.32 15.25 16.01
CA ALA A 96 10.96 16.39 16.86
C ALA A 96 11.44 16.21 18.31
N ALA A 97 11.29 15.00 18.87
CA ALA A 97 11.76 14.68 20.21
C ALA A 97 13.30 14.77 20.32
N LEU A 98 14.04 14.29 19.32
CA LEU A 98 15.50 14.43 19.26
C LEU A 98 15.92 15.91 19.22
N LEU A 99 15.27 16.72 18.39
CA LEU A 99 15.54 18.15 18.28
C LEU A 99 15.21 18.91 19.58
N ALA A 100 14.23 18.44 20.35
CA ALA A 100 13.87 18.97 21.66
C ALA A 100 14.76 18.43 22.81
N GLY A 101 15.73 17.55 22.52
CA GLY A 101 16.55 16.88 23.55
C GLY A 101 15.81 15.83 24.38
N TRP A 102 14.57 15.48 23.99
CA TRP A 102 13.76 14.49 24.69
C TRP A 102 14.06 13.07 24.19
N THR A 103 15.16 12.50 24.70
CA THR A 103 15.63 11.15 24.35
C THR A 103 14.57 10.07 24.59
N GLY A 104 13.81 10.16 25.68
CA GLY A 104 12.71 9.24 25.98
C GLY A 104 11.62 9.24 24.90
N GLY A 105 11.23 10.42 24.42
CA GLY A 105 10.25 10.56 23.33
C GLY A 105 10.77 9.97 22.02
N ALA A 106 12.04 10.18 21.71
CA ALA A 106 12.68 9.60 20.52
C ALA A 106 12.71 8.07 20.57
N LEU A 107 13.08 7.48 21.71
CA LEU A 107 13.08 6.03 21.91
C LEU A 107 11.67 5.44 21.81
N ALA A 108 10.67 6.10 22.41
CA ALA A 108 9.27 5.68 22.32
C ALA A 108 8.79 5.68 20.86
N ALA A 109 9.10 6.73 20.10
CA ALA A 109 8.78 6.80 18.68
C ALA A 109 9.45 5.69 17.85
N MET A 110 10.72 5.38 18.11
CA MET A 110 11.43 4.28 17.45
C MET A 110 10.87 2.91 17.84
N ALA A 111 10.40 2.74 19.08
CA ALA A 111 9.71 1.52 19.51
C ALA A 111 8.39 1.32 18.74
N VAL A 112 7.62 2.39 18.49
CA VAL A 112 6.41 2.33 17.65
C VAL A 112 6.78 1.91 16.22
N VAL A 113 7.83 2.48 15.63
CA VAL A 113 8.32 2.08 14.29
C VAL A 113 8.66 0.60 14.29
N ALA A 114 9.49 0.14 15.23
CA ALA A 114 9.89 -1.26 15.33
C ALA A 114 8.68 -2.19 15.48
N ALA A 115 7.72 -1.84 16.35
CA ALA A 115 6.50 -2.60 16.55
C ALA A 115 5.68 -2.75 15.26
N VAL A 116 5.50 -1.67 14.50
CA VAL A 116 4.79 -1.71 13.21
C VAL A 116 5.48 -2.65 12.22
N LEU A 117 6.82 -2.59 12.09
CA LEU A 117 7.58 -3.44 11.18
C LEU A 117 7.51 -4.92 11.57
N VAL A 118 7.75 -5.21 12.86
CA VAL A 118 7.74 -6.57 13.39
C VAL A 118 6.33 -7.17 13.33
N ALA A 119 5.30 -6.43 13.75
CA ALA A 119 3.91 -6.89 13.67
C ALA A 119 3.49 -7.15 12.22
N SER A 120 3.92 -6.31 11.27
CA SER A 120 3.66 -6.53 9.83
C SER A 120 4.33 -7.80 9.32
N SER A 121 5.58 -8.03 9.73
CA SER A 121 6.35 -9.23 9.38
C SER A 121 5.71 -10.50 9.94
N ILE A 122 5.41 -10.52 11.23
CA ILE A 122 4.75 -11.64 11.90
C ILE A 122 3.40 -11.92 11.25
N ARG A 123 2.55 -10.90 11.07
CA ARG A 123 1.21 -11.10 10.49
C ARG A 123 1.26 -11.66 9.07
N LYS A 124 2.27 -11.31 8.28
CA LYS A 124 2.39 -11.74 6.88
C LYS A 124 3.08 -13.10 6.74
N TYR A 125 4.04 -13.39 7.61
CA TYR A 125 4.93 -14.55 7.51
C TYR A 125 4.88 -15.41 8.79
N ALA A 126 3.74 -15.45 9.47
CA ALA A 126 3.54 -16.27 10.66
C ALA A 126 3.91 -17.74 10.39
N GLY A 127 4.63 -18.36 11.34
CA GLY A 127 5.11 -19.74 11.21
C GLY A 127 6.40 -19.91 10.40
N GLN A 128 6.97 -18.83 9.84
CA GLN A 128 8.27 -18.87 9.17
C GLN A 128 9.44 -18.70 10.17
N PRO A 129 10.66 -19.14 9.83
CA PRO A 129 11.84 -19.00 10.69
C PRO A 129 12.14 -17.54 11.08
N LEU A 130 12.74 -17.33 12.26
CA LEU A 130 13.07 -15.99 12.78
C LEU A 130 13.87 -15.14 11.78
N ARG A 131 14.81 -15.75 11.04
CA ARG A 131 15.57 -15.06 9.98
C ARG A 131 14.66 -14.46 8.92
N VAL A 132 13.62 -15.18 8.50
CA VAL A 132 12.65 -14.69 7.51
C VAL A 132 11.87 -13.52 8.08
N LEU A 133 11.44 -13.60 9.34
CA LEU A 133 10.74 -12.52 10.03
C LEU A 133 11.60 -11.26 10.15
N ALA A 134 12.87 -11.42 10.56
CA ALA A 134 13.81 -10.31 10.73
C ALA A 134 14.13 -9.61 9.40
N VAL A 135 14.47 -10.38 8.35
CA VAL A 135 14.73 -9.82 7.02
C VAL A 135 13.48 -9.11 6.48
N ASN A 136 12.29 -9.71 6.63
CA ASN A 136 11.07 -9.08 6.13
C ASN A 136 10.67 -7.84 6.93
N ALA A 137 11.02 -7.72 8.21
CA ALA A 137 10.82 -6.46 8.95
C ALA A 137 11.61 -5.30 8.32
N LEU A 138 12.83 -5.56 7.85
CA LEU A 138 13.63 -4.58 7.10
C LEU A 138 13.02 -4.26 5.73
N VAL A 139 12.51 -5.28 5.04
CA VAL A 139 11.78 -5.06 3.77
C VAL A 139 10.51 -4.23 4.00
N PHE A 140 9.80 -4.42 5.12
CA PHE A 140 8.64 -3.63 5.49
C PHE A 140 8.97 -2.15 5.70
N TYR A 141 10.19 -1.82 6.14
CA TYR A 141 10.64 -0.43 6.22
C TYR A 141 10.59 0.23 4.83
N CYS A 142 11.15 -0.45 3.83
CA CYS A 142 11.18 0.02 2.45
C CYS A 142 9.78 0.02 1.82
N TYR A 143 8.94 -0.94 2.18
CA TYR A 143 7.54 -1.00 1.78
C TYR A 143 6.77 0.24 2.27
N TYR A 144 6.86 0.58 3.56
CA TYR A 144 6.17 1.74 4.13
C TYR A 144 6.74 3.07 3.64
N LEU A 145 8.06 3.16 3.40
CA LEU A 145 8.65 4.30 2.69
C LEU A 145 8.05 4.48 1.29
N GLY A 146 7.93 3.38 0.52
CA GLY A 146 7.28 3.39 -0.78
C GLY A 146 5.83 3.87 -0.70
N ARG A 147 5.04 3.32 0.21
CA ARG A 147 3.65 3.75 0.44
C ARG A 147 3.56 5.22 0.85
N GLY A 148 4.48 5.72 1.67
CA GLY A 148 4.55 7.13 2.07
C GLY A 148 4.85 8.07 0.90
N LEU A 149 5.67 7.66 -0.06
CA LEU A 149 5.92 8.41 -1.30
C LEU A 149 4.67 8.58 -2.16
N ALA A 150 3.71 7.65 -2.08
CA ALA A 150 2.42 7.81 -2.75
C ALA A 150 1.63 9.01 -2.19
N ALA A 151 1.63 9.19 -0.87
CA ALA A 151 0.97 10.30 -0.20
C ALA A 151 1.56 11.65 -0.62
N MET A 152 2.90 11.75 -0.68
CA MET A 152 3.59 12.99 -1.06
C MET A 152 3.34 13.38 -2.52
N ARG A 153 3.27 12.41 -3.45
CA ARG A 153 3.03 12.70 -4.88
C ARG A 153 1.63 13.20 -5.18
N ARG A 154 0.66 12.97 -4.29
CA ARG A 154 -0.67 13.61 -4.38
C ARG A 154 -0.61 15.10 -4.03
N LEU A 155 0.29 15.47 -3.12
CA LEU A 155 0.52 16.86 -2.72
C LEU A 155 1.37 17.64 -3.73
N ASP A 156 1.95 16.97 -4.74
CA ASP A 156 2.70 17.63 -5.82
C ASP A 156 1.73 18.22 -6.88
N PRO A 157 1.61 19.56 -6.97
CA PRO A 157 0.73 20.22 -7.95
C PRO A 157 1.09 19.94 -9.41
N ARG A 158 2.30 19.42 -9.71
CA ARG A 158 2.72 19.06 -11.08
C ARG A 158 2.07 17.76 -11.57
N GLY A 159 1.80 16.81 -10.67
CA GLY A 159 1.08 15.57 -11.00
C GLY A 159 -0.40 15.81 -11.33
N ALA A 160 -1.02 16.79 -10.67
CA ALA A 160 -2.39 17.22 -10.94
C ALA A 160 -2.55 17.82 -12.36
N ARG A 161 -1.50 18.45 -12.92
CA ARG A 161 -1.50 18.95 -14.30
C ARG A 161 -1.51 17.83 -15.33
N HIS A 162 -0.71 16.77 -15.14
CA HIS A 162 -0.69 15.64 -16.06
C HIS A 162 -1.99 14.82 -16.02
N ALA A 163 -2.60 14.67 -14.84
CA ALA A 163 -3.91 14.02 -14.71
C ALA A 163 -5.04 14.81 -15.39
N ARG A 164 -5.03 16.16 -15.32
CA ARG A 164 -6.00 17.01 -16.03
C ARG A 164 -5.82 16.97 -17.55
N LEU A 165 -4.59 16.93 -18.03
CA LEU A 165 -4.29 16.82 -19.47
C LEU A 165 -4.71 15.45 -20.04
N ALA A 166 -4.60 14.37 -19.26
CA ALA A 166 -5.05 13.04 -19.66
C ALA A 166 -6.58 12.87 -19.64
N GLN A 167 -7.31 13.70 -18.88
CA GLN A 167 -8.78 13.68 -18.79
C GLN A 167 -9.48 14.56 -19.85
N GLY A 168 -8.74 15.18 -20.77
CA GLY A 168 -9.35 15.92 -21.89
C GLY A 168 -10.19 17.14 -21.48
N VAL A 169 -10.10 17.60 -20.22
CA VAL A 169 -10.79 18.82 -19.78
C VAL A 169 -9.96 20.01 -20.25
N ARG A 170 -10.23 20.44 -21.48
CA ARG A 170 -9.85 21.79 -21.93
C ARG A 170 -10.77 22.76 -21.19
N GLY A 171 -10.16 23.66 -20.42
CA GLY A 171 -10.83 24.86 -19.93
C GLY A 171 -11.13 25.83 -21.06
#